data_AF-A0A9E4PRQ4-F1
#
_entry.id   AF-A0A9E4PRQ4-F1
#
_cell.length_a   1.000
_cell.length_b   1.000
_cell.length_c   1.000
_cell.angle_alpha   90.00
_cell.angle_beta   90.00
_cell.angle_gamma   90.00
#
_symmetry.space_group_name_H-M   'P 1'
#
loop_
_entity.id
_entity.type
_entity.pdbx_description
1 polymer ?
#
loop_
_entity_poly.entity_id
_entity_poly.type
_entity_poly.pdbx_seq_one_letter_code
_entity_poly.pdbx_strand_id
1 'polypeptide(L)' 'MNPLNALLGLFSHDVAIDLGTANTLVMVKGRGIVIDEP' A
#
# COMPACT_ATOMS: atom_id res chain seq x y z
N MET A 1 -2.03 -9.64 22.92
CA MET A 1 -1.91 -8.69 21.78
C MET A 1 -1.89 -7.28 22.35
N ASN A 2 -0.93 -6.44 21.97
CA ASN A 2 -0.85 -5.06 22.47
C ASN A 2 -2.03 -4.25 21.89
N PRO A 3 -2.85 -3.55 22.70
CA PRO A 3 -3.98 -2.74 22.21
C PRO A 3 -3.57 -1.67 21.18
N LEU A 4 -2.32 -1.18 21.24
CA LEU A 4 -1.77 -0.28 20.23
C LEU A 4 -1.71 -0.93 18.84
N ASN A 5 -1.41 -2.23 18.75
CA ASN A 5 -1.32 -2.92 17.45
C ASN A 5 -2.69 -3.04 16.78
N ALA A 6 -3.76 -3.22 17.56
CA ALA A 6 -5.13 -3.26 17.05
C ALA A 6 -5.57 -1.88 16.53
N LEU A 7 -5.24 -0.81 17.26
CA LEU A 7 -5.53 0.56 16.84
C LEU A 7 -4.77 0.90 15.54
N LEU A 8 -3.50 0.56 15.43
CA LEU A 8 -2.70 0.80 14.22
C LEU A 8 -3.19 -0.02 13.02
N GLY A 9 -3.66 -1.26 13.25
CA GLY A 9 -4.25 -2.10 12.21
C GLY A 9 -5.52 -1.52 11.59
N LEU A 10 -6.30 -0.72 12.34
CA LEU A 10 -7.49 -0.04 11.80
C LEU A 10 -7.14 1.08 10.79
N PHE A 11 -5.91 1.60 10.83
CA PHE A 11 -5.42 2.63 9.92
C PHE A 11 -4.47 2.07 8.84
N SER A 12 -4.31 0.75 8.77
CA SER A 12 -3.48 0.13 7.73
C SER A 12 -4.17 0.26 6.37
N HIS A 13 -3.40 0.63 5.35
CA HIS A 13 -3.89 0.67 3.98
C HIS A 13 -3.56 -0.64 3.27
N ASP A 14 -4.53 -1.19 2.54
CA ASP A 14 -4.29 -2.30 1.62
C ASP A 14 -3.51 -1.79 0.40
N VAL A 15 -2.31 -2.33 0.17
CA VAL A 15 -1.40 -1.93 -0.91
C VAL A 15 -1.09 -3.11 -1.82
N ALA A 16 -1.02 -2.86 -3.13
CA ALA A 16 -0.45 -3.76 -4.13
C ALA A 16 0.73 -3.06 -4.81
N ILE A 17 1.82 -3.80 -5.05
CA ILE A 17 3.04 -3.28 -5.69
C ILE A 17 3.31 -4.14 -6.93
N ASP A 18 3.48 -3.48 -8.07
CA ASP A 18 3.97 -4.08 -9.31
C ASP A 18 5.39 -3.61 -9.57
N LEU A 19 6.30 -4.57 -9.75
CA LEU A 19 7.73 -4.34 -9.96
C LEU A 19 8.10 -4.80 -11.36
N GLY A 20 7.84 -3.93 -12.32
CA GLY A 20 8.26 -4.10 -13.70
C GLY A 20 9.76 -3.84 -13.86
N THR A 21 10.32 -4.27 -14.98
CA THR A 21 11.75 -4.04 -15.28
C THR A 21 12.10 -2.57 -15.52
N ALA A 22 11.10 -1.75 -15.83
CA ALA A 22 11.27 -0.35 -16.22
C ALA A 22 10.45 0.62 -15.37
N ASN A 23 9.57 0.10 -14.50
CA ASN A 23 8.68 0.90 -13.70
C ASN A 23 8.31 0.18 -12.40
N THR A 24 8.07 0.96 -11.37
CA THR A 24 7.40 0.55 -10.14
C THR A 24 6.05 1.23 -10.03
N LEU A 25 4.99 0.43 -9.91
CA LEU A 25 3.65 0.92 -9.66
C LEU A 25 3.21 0.54 -8.24
N VAL A 26 2.62 1.49 -7.52
CA VAL A 26 2.00 1.22 -6.22
C VAL A 26 0.53 1.59 -6.28
N MET A 27 -0.34 0.65 -5.92
CA MET A 27 -1.78 0.82 -5.84
C MET A 27 -2.25 0.76 -4.40
N VAL A 28 -3.15 1.68 -4.02
CA VAL A 28 -3.90 1.61 -2.75
C VAL A 28 -5.34 1.26 -3.06
N LYS A 29 -5.89 0.26 -2.36
CA LYS A 29 -7.30 -0.14 -2.50
C LYS A 29 -8.22 1.05 -2.28
N GLY A 30 -9.13 1.29 -3.22
CA GLY A 30 -10.06 2.42 -3.18
C GLY A 30 -9.47 3.79 -3.57
N ARG A 31 -8.18 3.87 -3.90
CA ARG A 31 -7.53 5.10 -4.41
C ARG A 31 -6.92 4.93 -5.80
N GLY A 32 -6.66 3.70 -6.24
CA GLY A 32 -6.03 3.43 -7.53
C GLY A 32 -4.50 3.49 -7.45
N ILE A 33 -3.83 3.70 -8.59
CA ILE A 33 -2.37 3.87 -8.67
C ILE A 33 -2.00 5.21 -8.02
N VAL A 34 -1.13 5.15 -7.01
CA VAL A 34 -0.65 6.32 -6.25
C VAL A 34 0.82 6.62 -6.50
N ILE A 35 1.59 5.65 -7.02
CA ILE A 35 2.97 5.82 -7.47
C ILE A 35 3.10 5.16 -8.84
N ASP A 36 3.72 5.87 -9.77
CA ASP A 36 4.13 5.40 -11.10
C ASP A 36 5.49 6.04 -11.41
N GLU A 37 6.55 5.34 -11.06
CA GLU A 37 7.94 5.80 -11.25
C GLU A 37 8.70 4.84 -12.17
N PRO A 38 9.68 5.33 -12.97
CA PRO A 38 10.66 4.48 -13.65
C PRO A 38 11.52 3.66 -12.66
#